data_AF-A0A8S2TJQ6-F1
#
_entry.id   AF-A0A8S2TJQ6-F1
#
_cell.length_a   1.000
_cell.length_b   1.000
_cell.length_c   1.000
_cell.angle_alpha   90.00
_cell.angle_beta   90.00
_cell.angle_gamma   90.00
#
_symmetry.space_group_name_H-M   'P 1'
#
loop_
_entity.id
_entity.type
_entity.pdbx_description
1 polymer ?
#
loop_
_entity_poly.entity_id
_entity_poly.type
_entity_poly.pdbx_seq_one_letter_code
_entity_poly.pdbx_strand_id
1 'polypeptide(L)' 'MIHFPIIHAFTCGQSSIKPNDLSSTKIINDTEARPHSWPRIVSLQHPLLGHFCGGSVIDANYVISATHCFFNIFVL' A
#
# COMPACT_ATOMS: atom_id res chain seq x y z
N MET A 1 4.13 24.84 8.49
CA MET A 1 3.04 25.00 9.48
C MET A 1 1.84 25.57 8.76
N ILE A 2 0.84 24.75 8.44
CA ILE A 2 -0.53 25.22 8.29
C ILE A 2 -1.37 24.31 9.18
N HIS A 3 -1.87 24.92 10.25
CA HIS A 3 -2.74 24.30 11.24
C HIS A 3 -4.18 24.59 10.81
N PHE A 4 -4.90 23.57 10.37
CA PHE A 4 -6.36 23.57 10.35
C PHE A 4 -6.84 22.55 11.37
N PRO A 5 -7.73 22.92 12.30
CA PRO A 5 -8.12 22.07 13.40
C PRO A 5 -9.20 21.06 12.96
N ILE A 6 -9.07 19.86 13.53
CA ILE A 6 -10.06 18.76 13.66
C ILE A 6 -10.14 17.71 12.51
N ILE A 7 -9.63 16.51 12.86
CA ILE A 7 -9.77 15.15 12.29
C ILE A 7 -9.24 14.90 10.86
N HIS A 8 -7.97 14.55 10.72
CA HIS A 8 -7.46 13.39 9.97
C HIS A 8 -5.95 13.57 9.87
N ALA A 9 -5.22 12.84 10.71
CA ALA A 9 -3.79 12.80 10.62
C ALA A 9 -3.41 12.07 9.31
N PHE A 10 -3.04 12.83 8.27
CA PHE A 10 -2.25 12.32 7.14
C PHE A 10 -0.80 12.02 7.58
N THR A 11 -0.62 11.49 8.78
CA THR A 11 0.67 10.99 9.22
C THR A 11 0.93 9.63 8.56
N CYS A 12 2.19 9.21 8.52
CA CYS A 12 2.54 7.91 7.97
C CYS A 12 1.99 6.76 8.83
N GLY A 13 1.69 5.63 8.17
CA GLY A 13 1.20 4.42 8.83
C GLY A 13 -0.21 4.48 9.41
N GLN A 14 -0.90 5.63 9.39
CA GLN A 14 -2.29 5.74 9.86
C GLN A 14 -3.29 5.53 8.73
N SER A 15 -4.40 4.87 9.06
CA SER A 15 -5.54 4.68 8.19
C SER A 15 -6.78 5.32 8.81
N SER A 16 -7.50 6.11 8.02
CA SER A 16 -8.79 6.69 8.41
C SER A 16 -9.91 5.63 8.44
N ILE A 17 -9.65 4.44 7.90
CA ILE A 17 -10.62 3.33 7.83
C ILE A 17 -10.08 2.15 8.62
N LYS A 18 -10.82 1.75 9.65
CA LYS A 18 -10.47 0.58 10.46
C LYS A 18 -10.51 -0.70 9.59
N PRO A 19 -9.41 -1.47 9.51
CA PRO A 19 -9.38 -2.79 8.88
C PRO A 19 -10.39 -3.75 9.53
N ASN A 20 -10.81 -4.77 8.78
CA ASN A 20 -11.74 -5.79 9.27
C ASN A 20 -11.13 -6.57 10.45
N ASP A 21 -9.85 -6.96 10.33
CA ASP A 21 -9.13 -7.71 11.36
C ASP A 21 -7.80 -7.04 11.71
N LEU A 22 -7.78 -6.32 12.84
CA LEU A 22 -6.55 -5.74 13.41
C LEU A 22 -5.75 -6.75 14.26
N SER A 23 -6.31 -7.93 14.53
CA SER A 23 -5.78 -8.94 15.46
C SER A 23 -5.24 -10.20 14.76
N SER A 24 -5.21 -10.22 13.42
CA SER A 24 -4.74 -11.34 12.62
C SER A 24 -3.21 -11.34 12.55
N THR A 25 -2.55 -12.11 13.41
CA THR A 25 -1.09 -12.33 13.36
C THR A 25 -0.65 -13.36 12.31
N LYS A 26 -1.46 -13.70 11.28
CA LYS A 26 -1.01 -14.66 10.27
C LYS A 26 -1.82 -14.61 8.96
N ILE A 27 -1.18 -14.16 7.88
CA ILE A 27 -1.71 -14.33 6.51
C ILE A 27 -1.50 -15.78 6.07
N ILE A 28 -2.44 -16.65 6.46
CA ILE A 28 -2.85 -17.89 5.76
C ILE A 28 -4.36 -17.99 5.99
N ASN A 29 -5.17 -17.96 4.92
CA ASN A 29 -6.65 -17.88 4.95
C ASN A 29 -7.25 -16.55 5.48
N ASP A 30 -6.56 -15.42 5.26
CA ASP A 30 -7.13 -14.11 5.63
C ASP A 30 -8.27 -13.70 4.68
N THR A 31 -9.03 -12.68 5.08
CA THR A 31 -10.19 -12.17 4.36
C THR A 31 -9.83 -11.00 3.44
N GLU A 32 -10.71 -10.67 2.50
CA GLU A 32 -10.55 -9.48 1.67
C GLU A 32 -10.45 -8.22 2.53
N ALA A 33 -9.42 -7.42 2.27
CA ALA A 33 -9.22 -6.17 2.98
C ALA A 33 -10.37 -5.21 2.73
N ARG A 34 -10.82 -4.52 3.78
CA ARG A 34 -11.79 -3.43 3.64
C ARG A 34 -11.23 -2.37 2.69
N PRO A 35 -11.99 -1.91 1.68
CA PRO A 35 -11.52 -0.89 0.74
C PRO A 35 -10.91 0.32 1.45
N HIS A 36 -9.73 0.73 0.99
CA HIS A 36 -8.92 1.85 1.52
C HIS A 36 -8.46 1.75 2.98
N SER A 37 -8.68 0.63 3.68
CA SER A 37 -8.17 0.42 5.05
C SER A 37 -6.64 0.29 5.13
N TRP A 38 -5.98 0.00 4.00
CA TRP A 38 -4.52 -0.02 3.85
C TRP A 38 -4.08 1.06 2.86
N PRO A 39 -4.12 2.36 3.23
CA PRO A 39 -3.96 3.47 2.28
C PRO A 39 -2.56 3.58 1.66
N ARG A 40 -1.59 2.84 2.20
CA ARG A 40 -0.20 2.87 1.74
C ARG A 40 0.08 1.84 0.65
N ILE A 41 -0.79 0.84 0.44
CA ILE A 41 -0.59 -0.21 -0.56
C ILE A 41 -0.70 0.39 -1.97
N VAL A 42 0.20 0.00 -2.88
CA VAL A 42 0.11 0.39 -4.29
C VAL A 42 0.18 -0.82 -5.21
N SER A 43 -0.45 -0.66 -6.37
CA SER A 43 -0.39 -1.60 -7.49
C SER A 43 0.55 -1.01 -8.55
N LEU A 44 1.70 -1.65 -8.76
CA LEU A 44 2.57 -1.34 -9.89
C LEU A 44 1.97 -1.98 -11.14
N GLN A 45 1.74 -1.15 -12.16
CA GLN A 45 1.09 -1.56 -13.40
C GLN A 45 2.03 -1.42 -14.59
N HIS A 46 2.07 -2.44 -15.42
CA HIS A 46 2.69 -2.40 -16.73
C HIS A 46 1.61 -2.18 -17.79
N PRO A 47 1.81 -1.29 -18.79
CA PRO A 47 0.77 -0.94 -19.76
C PRO A 47 0.14 -2.13 -20.50
N LEU A 48 0.91 -3.21 -20.69
CA LEU A 48 0.46 -4.41 -21.41
C LEU A 48 0.08 -5.60 -20.52
N LEU A 49 0.56 -5.64 -19.27
CA LEU A 49 0.36 -6.80 -18.38
C LEU A 49 -0.59 -6.51 -17.22
N GLY A 50 -0.93 -5.23 -16.99
CA GLY A 50 -1.67 -4.80 -15.81
C GLY A 50 -0.82 -4.89 -14.55
N HIS A 51 -1.44 -5.25 -13.42
CA HIS A 51 -0.77 -5.40 -12.14
C HIS A 51 0.32 -6.49 -12.20
N PHE A 52 1.55 -6.16 -11.79
CA PHE A 52 2.65 -7.12 -11.78
C PHE A 52 3.44 -7.14 -10.46
N CYS A 53 3.33 -6.09 -9.64
CA CYS A 53 4.00 -6.00 -8.34
C CYS A 53 3.25 -5.09 -7.37
N GLY A 54 3.54 -5.24 -6.08
CA GLY A 54 3.11 -4.34 -5.02
C GLY A 54 4.15 -3.28 -4.67
N GLY A 55 3.79 -2.37 -3.76
CA GLY A 55 4.69 -1.41 -3.14
C GLY A 55 4.01 -0.62 -2.02
N SER A 56 4.74 0.34 -1.45
CA SER A 56 4.24 1.21 -0.38
C SER A 56 4.57 2.68 -0.64
N VAL A 57 3.59 3.57 -0.48
CA VAL A 57 3.83 5.04 -0.48
C VAL A 57 4.58 5.41 0.79
N ILE A 58 5.82 5.92 0.66
CA ILE A 58 6.61 6.37 1.82
C ILE A 58 6.52 7.89 2.01
N ASP A 59 6.26 8.63 0.94
CA ASP A 59 6.12 10.10 0.93
C ASP A 59 5.27 10.51 -0.31
N ALA A 60 4.88 11.78 -0.41
CA ALA A 60 3.97 12.33 -1.42
C ALA A 60 4.38 11.99 -2.86
N ASN A 61 5.68 11.85 -3.13
CA ASN A 61 6.22 11.57 -4.47
C ASN A 61 7.00 10.25 -4.54
N TYR A 62 7.02 9.45 -3.47
CA TYR A 62 7.92 8.31 -3.36
C TYR A 62 7.17 7.03 -2.98
N VAL A 63 7.38 6.01 -3.81
CA VAL A 63 6.94 4.63 -3.57
C VAL A 63 8.18 3.76 -3.41
N ILE A 64 8.16 2.89 -2.41
CA ILE A 64 9.15 1.81 -2.27
C ILE A 64 8.55 0.48 -2.76
N SER A 65 9.37 -0.33 -3.41
CA SER A 65 9.02 -1.69 -3.85
C SER A 65 10.29 -2.56 -3.87
N ALA A 66 10.16 -3.84 -4.18
CA ALA A 66 11.27 -4.77 -4.26
C ALA A 66 12.09 -4.55 -5.55
N THR A 67 13.41 -4.66 -5.46
CA THR A 67 14.32 -4.55 -6.60
C THR A 67 13.97 -5.51 -7.74
N HIS A 68 13.50 -6.72 -7.43
CA HIS A 68 13.14 -7.71 -8.45
C HIS A 68 11.95 -7.28 -9.32
N CYS A 69 11.10 -6.34 -8.85
CA CYS A 69 10.02 -5.77 -9.65
C CYS A 69 10.54 -4.92 -10.83
N PHE A 70 11.78 -4.41 -10.76
CA PHE A 70 12.36 -3.56 -11.81
C PHE A 70 13.49 -4.23 -12.58
N PHE A 71 14.23 -5.13 -11.93
CA PHE A 71 15.48 -5.67 -12.48
C PHE A 71 15.46 -7.19 -12.74
N ASN A 72 14.39 -7.91 -12.41
CA ASN A 72 14.26 -9.36 -12.68
C ASN A 72 13.11 -9.71 -13.64
N ILE A 73 12.88 -8.86 -14.65
CA ILE A 73 12.04 -9.19 -15.82
C ILE A 73 12.87 -9.87 -16.93
N PHE A 74 14.09 -10.33 -16.63
CA PHE A 74 14.91 -11.13 -17.52
C PHE A 74 15.17 -12.52 -16.93
N VAL A 75 14.13 -13.35 -16.91
CA VAL A 75 14.26 -14.75 -17.31
C VAL A 75 13.12 -15.03 -18.29
N LEU A 76 13.23 -14.41 -19.47
CA LEU A 76 12.97 -15.12 -20.71
C LEU A 76 14.16 -16.05 -20.97
#